data_AF-A0A7S3TUF8-F1
#
_entry.id   AF-A0A7S3TUF8-F1
#
_cell.length_a   1.000
_cell.length_b   1.000
_cell.length_c   1.000
_cell.angle_alpha   90.00
_cell.angle_beta   90.00
_cell.angle_gamma   90.00
#
_symmetry.space_group_name_H-M   'P 1'
#
loop_
_entity.id
_entity.type
_entity.pdbx_description
1 polymer ?
#
loop_
_entity_poly.entity_id
_entity_poly.type
_entity_poly.pdbx_seq_one_letter_code
_entity_poly.pdbx_strand_id
1 'polypeptide(L)'
;ARYLTDQFLVLAPLFLALTAATPFLRGLVADTDTRWETFIQTWDDRHSEEISKVRNSRTSANDLFIGTDLVGNSELEGKLNDVPVQTDGPALETLLHGGV
;
A
#
# COMPACT_ATOMS: atom_id res chain seq x y z
N ALA A 1 -11.11 12.79 -7.22
CA ALA A 1 -10.43 11.48 -7.29
C ALA A 1 -9.78 11.13 -5.95
N ARG A 2 -8.80 11.92 -5.47
CA ARG A 2 -8.07 11.71 -4.19
C ARG A 2 -8.96 11.29 -3.01
N TYR A 3 -9.99 12.08 -2.68
CA TYR A 3 -10.93 11.75 -1.60
C TYR A 3 -11.52 10.34 -1.72
N LEU A 4 -11.98 9.94 -2.90
CA LEU A 4 -12.62 8.64 -3.11
C LEU A 4 -11.60 7.49 -3.02
N THR A 5 -10.36 7.70 -3.49
CA THR A 5 -9.26 6.74 -3.33
C THR A 5 -9.01 6.42 -1.86
N ASP A 6 -8.95 7.45 -1.02
CA ASP A 6 -8.72 7.29 0.41
C ASP A 6 -9.87 6.52 1.10
N GLN A 7 -11.11 6.78 0.72
CA GLN A 7 -12.26 6.02 1.24
C GLN A 7 -12.19 4.54 0.85
N PHE A 8 -11.81 4.23 -0.40
CA PHE A 8 -11.70 2.85 -0.84
C PHE A 8 -10.50 2.11 -0.26
N LEU A 9 -9.43 2.81 0.13
CA LEU A 9 -8.28 2.19 0.77
C LEU A 9 -8.68 1.44 2.05
N VAL A 10 -9.56 2.05 2.85
CA VAL A 10 -10.08 1.46 4.08
C VAL A 10 -11.04 0.28 3.81
N LEU A 11 -11.79 0.35 2.71
CA LEU A 11 -12.75 -0.70 2.32
C LEU A 11 -12.10 -1.89 1.60
N ALA A 12 -10.94 -1.70 0.96
CA ALA A 12 -10.24 -2.72 0.18
C ALA A 12 -10.02 -4.05 0.94
N PRO A 13 -9.49 -4.08 2.18
CA PRO A 13 -9.33 -5.33 2.92
C PRO A 13 -10.67 -5.99 3.30
N LEU A 14 -11.72 -5.19 3.53
CA LEU A 14 -13.06 -5.73 3.81
C LEU A 14 -13.64 -6.43 2.58
N PHE A 15 -13.49 -5.82 1.40
CA PHE A 15 -13.93 -6.46 0.15
C PHE A 15 -13.08 -7.68 -0.18
N LEU A 16 -11.77 -7.65 0.08
CA LEU A 16 -10.90 -8.80 -0.10
C LEU A 16 -11.36 -9.99 0.76
N ALA A 17 -11.69 -9.76 2.02
CA ALA A 17 -12.21 -10.79 2.91
C ALA A 17 -13.62 -11.27 2.50
N LEU A 18 -14.53 -10.36 2.17
CA LEU A 18 -15.89 -10.69 1.76
C LEU A 18 -15.95 -11.50 0.45
N THR A 19 -14.99 -11.27 -0.44
CA THR A 19 -14.90 -11.93 -1.75
C THR A 19 -13.86 -13.07 -1.77
N ALA A 20 -13.47 -13.56 -0.59
CA ALA A 20 -12.53 -14.66 -0.46
C ALA A 20 -13.00 -15.90 -1.25
N ALA A 21 -12.15 -16.39 -2.14
CA ALA A 21 -12.50 -17.44 -3.09
C ALA A 21 -11.30 -18.31 -3.52
N THR A 22 -10.18 -18.25 -2.80
CA THR A 22 -8.93 -18.93 -3.18
C THR A 22 -8.29 -19.68 -2.01
N PRO A 23 -8.96 -20.72 -1.45
CA PRO A 23 -8.46 -21.47 -0.30
C PRO A 23 -7.45 -22.59 -0.64
N PHE A 24 -7.14 -22.79 -1.93
CA PHE A 24 -6.22 -23.83 -2.38
C PHE A 24 -5.03 -23.24 -3.12
N LEU A 25 -3.83 -23.71 -2.78
CA LEU A 25 -2.58 -23.28 -3.41
C LEU A 25 -1.70 -24.51 -3.71
N ARG A 26 -1.23 -24.64 -4.96
CA ARG A 26 -0.35 -25.74 -5.41
C ARG A 26 -0.89 -27.15 -5.08
N GLY A 27 -2.21 -27.34 -5.12
CA GLY A 27 -2.87 -28.61 -4.82
C GLY A 27 -3.03 -28.94 -3.33
N LEU A 28 -2.71 -27.99 -2.44
CA LEU A 28 -2.88 -28.12 -1.00
C LEU A 28 -3.93 -27.13 -0.49
N VAL A 29 -4.56 -27.45 0.65
CA VAL A 29 -5.41 -26.49 1.38
C VAL A 29 -4.50 -25.46 2.04
N ALA A 30 -4.73 -24.19 1.74
CA ALA A 30 -3.95 -23.09 2.31
C ALA A 30 -4.59 -22.59 3.61
N ASP A 31 -3.77 -22.10 4.54
CA ASP A 31 -4.23 -21.42 5.76
C ASP A 31 -4.56 -19.93 5.48
N THR A 32 -5.24 -19.69 4.37
CA THR A 32 -5.75 -18.38 3.94
C THR A 32 -6.84 -18.60 2.90
N ASP A 33 -7.87 -17.76 2.93
CA ASP A 33 -9.00 -17.85 2.00
C ASP A 33 -8.85 -16.90 0.79
N THR A 34 -7.79 -16.07 0.79
CA THR A 34 -7.56 -15.01 -0.22
C THR A 34 -6.23 -15.17 -0.94
N ARG A 35 -6.17 -14.66 -2.17
CA ARG A 35 -5.00 -14.78 -3.04
C ARG A 35 -3.93 -13.72 -2.79
N TRP A 36 -4.18 -12.81 -1.86
CA TRP A 36 -3.42 -11.57 -1.71
C TRP A 36 -1.96 -11.82 -1.34
N GLU A 37 -1.71 -12.69 -0.36
CA GLU A 37 -0.35 -13.05 0.07
C GLU A 37 0.50 -13.63 -1.06
N THR A 38 -0.07 -14.58 -1.81
CA THR A 38 0.62 -15.16 -2.97
C THR A 38 0.85 -14.13 -4.07
N PHE A 39 -0.13 -13.25 -4.31
CA PHE A 39 -0.05 -12.19 -5.32
C PHE A 39 1.07 -11.19 -5.01
N ILE A 40 1.18 -10.73 -3.75
CA ILE A 40 2.23 -9.79 -3.33
C ILE A 40 3.62 -10.37 -3.56
N GLN A 41 3.81 -11.65 -3.22
CA GLN A 41 5.10 -12.34 -3.34
C GLN A 41 5.48 -12.66 -4.79
N THR A 42 4.51 -12.73 -5.72
CA THR A 42 4.76 -13.12 -7.12
C THR A 42 5.62 -12.10 -7.89
N TRP A 43 5.53 -10.83 -7.53
CA TRP A 43 6.31 -9.73 -8.14
C TRP A 43 7.14 -8.96 -7.13
N ASP A 44 7.51 -9.60 -6.02
CA ASP A 44 8.43 -9.00 -5.06
C ASP A 44 9.85 -9.04 -5.63
N ASP A 45 10.33 -7.90 -6.11
CA ASP A 45 11.64 -7.69 -6.71
C ASP A 45 12.69 -7.18 -5.72
N ARG A 46 12.35 -7.09 -4.42
CA ARG A 46 13.26 -6.57 -3.39
C ARG A 46 14.49 -7.46 -3.22
N HIS A 47 15.66 -6.84 -3.19
CA HIS A 47 16.90 -7.47 -2.81
C HIS A 47 17.02 -7.64 -1.28
N SER A 48 17.95 -8.49 -0.84
CA SER A 48 18.09 -8.86 0.58
C SER A 48 18.38 -7.66 1.48
N GLU A 49 19.18 -6.72 0.99
CA GLU A 49 19.49 -5.45 1.63
C GLU A 49 18.29 -4.50 1.70
N GLU A 50 17.34 -4.62 0.78
CA GLU A 50 16.14 -3.79 0.70
C GLU A 50 15.05 -4.27 1.64
N ILE A 51 14.95 -5.56 1.96
CA ILE A 51 13.91 -6.09 2.87
C ILE A 51 13.93 -5.39 4.24
N SER A 52 15.11 -4.99 4.72
CA SER A 52 15.26 -4.24 5.97
C SER A 52 14.85 -2.76 5.90
N LYS A 53 14.76 -2.24 4.67
CA LYS A 53 14.47 -0.84 4.37
C LYS A 53 13.03 -0.74 3.84
N VAL A 54 12.76 -1.31 2.69
CA VAL A 54 11.47 -1.26 1.99
C VAL A 54 10.55 -2.28 2.63
N ARG A 55 9.60 -1.78 3.42
CA ARG A 55 8.64 -2.58 4.18
C ARG A 55 7.86 -3.56 3.31
N ASN A 56 7.38 -3.08 2.17
CA ASN A 56 6.37 -3.75 1.35
C ASN A 56 6.89 -4.04 -0.05
N SER A 57 6.41 -5.14 -0.66
CA SER A 57 6.60 -5.38 -2.11
C SER A 57 5.86 -4.31 -2.90
N ARG A 58 6.30 -4.02 -4.11
CA ARG A 58 5.69 -3.04 -5.02
C ARG A 58 4.22 -3.29 -5.35
N THR A 59 3.74 -4.52 -5.19
CA THR A 59 2.34 -4.93 -5.45
C THR A 59 1.49 -5.01 -4.18
N SER A 60 1.98 -4.45 -3.07
CA SER A 60 1.26 -4.40 -1.79
C SER A 60 0.12 -3.38 -1.79
N ALA A 61 -0.59 -3.28 -0.66
CA ALA A 61 -1.63 -2.29 -0.46
C ALA A 61 -1.03 -0.88 -0.47
N ASN A 62 -1.84 0.14 -0.76
CA ASN A 62 -1.36 1.51 -0.77
C ASN A 62 -0.85 1.92 0.62
N ASP A 63 0.31 2.58 0.64
CA ASP A 63 0.96 2.96 1.88
C ASP A 63 0.53 4.34 2.42
N LEU A 64 0.00 5.22 1.55
CA LEU A 64 -0.32 6.62 1.88
C LEU A 64 -1.72 7.02 1.42
N PHE A 65 -2.40 7.80 2.26
CA PHE A 65 -3.56 8.61 1.91
C PHE A 65 -3.12 9.88 1.16
N ILE A 66 -3.91 10.31 0.18
CA ILE A 66 -3.56 11.39 -0.75
C ILE A 66 -4.60 12.53 -0.82
N GLY A 67 -5.55 12.52 0.10
CA GLY A 67 -6.65 13.47 0.23
C GLY A 67 -6.19 14.92 0.36
N THR A 68 -6.99 15.84 -0.17
CA THR A 68 -6.71 17.28 -0.11
C THR A 68 -6.79 17.85 1.30
N ASP A 69 -7.57 17.20 2.18
CA ASP A 69 -7.76 17.64 3.57
C ASP A 69 -6.50 17.42 4.43
N LEU A 70 -5.53 16.66 3.91
CA LEU A 70 -4.21 16.48 4.52
C LEU A 70 -3.29 17.69 4.27
N VAL A 71 -3.50 18.41 3.16
CA VAL A 71 -2.63 19.51 2.75
C VAL A 71 -2.76 20.67 3.74
N GLY A 72 -1.66 20.98 4.44
CA GLY A 72 -1.64 22.02 5.47
C GLY A 72 -2.19 21.59 6.84
N ASN A 73 -2.56 20.32 7.00
CA ASN A 73 -3.03 19.74 8.25
C ASN A 73 -2.09 18.61 8.72
N SER A 74 -0.92 19.01 9.23
CA SER A 74 0.13 18.08 9.66
C SER A 74 -0.31 17.14 10.79
N GLU A 75 -1.27 17.55 11.63
CA GLU A 75 -1.81 16.69 12.68
C GLU A 75 -2.62 15.53 12.09
N LEU A 76 -3.49 15.81 11.11
CA LEU A 76 -4.29 14.78 10.45
C LEU A 76 -3.43 13.88 9.57
N GLU A 77 -2.49 14.46 8.82
CA GLU A 77 -1.54 13.72 8.01
C GLU A 77 -0.71 12.75 8.87
N GLY A 78 -0.17 13.21 10.00
CA GLY A 78 0.58 12.33 10.91
C GLY A 78 -0.25 11.24 11.60
N LYS A 79 -1.58 11.40 11.67
CA LYS A 79 -2.49 10.37 12.22
C LYS A 79 -2.89 9.32 11.20
N LEU A 80 -3.04 9.71 9.93
CA LEU A 80 -3.51 8.82 8.87
C LEU A 80 -2.35 8.16 8.10
N ASN A 81 -1.26 8.89 7.88
CA ASN A 81 -0.02 8.40 7.28
C ASN A 81 1.02 8.14 8.39
N ASP A 82 0.67 7.27 9.34
CA ASP A 82 1.41 7.00 10.57
C ASP A 82 2.50 5.92 10.42
N VAL A 83 2.57 5.29 9.26
CA VAL A 83 3.56 4.25 8.95
C VAL A 83 4.76 4.86 8.22
N PRO A 84 6.01 4.46 8.56
CA PRO A 84 7.17 4.89 7.80
C PRO A 84 7.14 4.32 6.38
N VAL A 85 7.09 5.22 5.39
CA VAL A 85 7.12 4.91 3.95
C VAL A 85 8.36 5.54 3.35
N GLN A 86 9.03 4.78 2.46
CA GLN A 86 10.23 5.27 1.80
C GLN A 86 9.87 6.01 0.53
N THR A 87 10.46 7.20 0.40
CA THR A 87 10.21 8.12 -0.70
C THR A 87 11.50 8.42 -1.45
N ASP A 88 11.41 8.58 -2.76
CA ASP A 88 12.54 9.06 -3.55
C ASP A 88 12.65 10.58 -3.44
N GLY A 89 13.71 11.06 -2.77
CA GLY A 89 13.96 12.47 -2.52
C GLY A 89 14.06 13.31 -3.80
N PRO A 90 14.91 12.92 -4.78
CA PRO A 90 15.03 13.65 -6.05
C PRO A 90 13.70 13.76 -6.83
N ALA A 91 12.90 12.69 -6.89
CA ALA A 91 11.58 12.76 -7.51
C ALA A 91 10.64 13.71 -6.75
N LEU A 92 10.62 13.64 -5.41
CA LEU A 92 9.79 14.52 -4.60
C LEU A 92 10.14 16.00 -4.81
N GLU A 93 11.42 16.34 -4.77
CA GLU A 93 11.90 17.71 -5.02
C GLU A 93 11.50 18.20 -6.41
N THR A 94 11.64 17.34 -7.43
CA THR A 94 11.24 17.66 -8.81
C THR A 94 9.75 17.96 -8.91
N LEU A 95 8.90 17.18 -8.24
CA LEU A 95 7.44 17.39 -8.23
C LEU A 95 7.07 18.70 -7.52
N LEU A 96 7.67 18.98 -6.36
CA LEU A 96 7.43 20.21 -5.61
C LEU A 96 7.87 21.46 -6.41
N HIS A 97 9.02 21.40 -7.08
CA HIS A 97 9.46 22.47 -7.98
C HIS A 97 8.53 22.68 -9.17
N GLY A 98 7.88 21.61 -9.65
CA GLY A 98 6.85 21.65 -10.68
C GLY A 98 5.49 22.17 -10.20
N GLY A 99 5.33 22.46 -8.90
CA GLY A 99 4.08 22.91 -8.31
C GLY A 99 3.02 21.81 -8.15
N VAL A 100 3.47 20.55 -8.07
CA VAL A 100 2.62 19.36 -7.82
C VAL A 100 2.64 18.98 -6.35
#